data_AF-A0A0K3B879-F1
#
_entry.id   AF-A0A0K3B879-F1
#
_cell.length_a   1.000
_cell.length_b   1.000
_cell.length_c   1.000
_cell.angle_alpha   90.00
_cell.angle_beta   90.00
_cell.angle_gamma   90.00
#
_symmetry.space_group_name_H-M   'P 1'
#
loop_
_entity.id
_entity.type
_entity.pdbx_description
1 polymer ?
#
loop_
_entity_poly.entity_id
_entity_poly.type
_entity_poly.pdbx_seq_one_letter_code
_entity_poly.pdbx_strand_id
1 'polypeptide(L)'
;MTAKADSRPTPKHKAALDSLRSQADKIRYACEQVPQPTTAAVREWLATYKVRSDRSHLSSVVSAWRKQNGVGSTGELVRLTPELIAELDSIATSTHQASAAERDQAPVVNRPREARSESPEAADKPQKRFSTWVFLLGAIVGLVVSVDTSWRFFGDKLGVANVPERIAMFAGMEIVLVACGISMFEGVRRRGGTPGPARWLAWALCGASAYAALVLSGPFLGTARVIFGPVLSVVALHFALGVELRARGYQRTGTVARIGRELRERFLSRFGLADDERDALTRTRDRAARRVARLALAPKWTLLRQSRLDRNLRKSDAAHDPQARDRMLAELAAIRHARDLRNLTQESPWSAER
;
A
#
# COMPACT_ATOMS: atom_id res chain seq x y z
N MET A 1 1.99 9.43 33.75
CA MET A 1 1.94 10.88 34.02
C MET A 1 3.22 11.51 33.47
N THR A 2 3.22 11.98 32.22
CA THR A 2 4.41 12.62 31.63
C THR A 2 4.54 14.03 32.18
N ALA A 3 5.62 14.31 32.90
CA ALA A 3 5.97 15.64 33.37
C ALA A 3 5.98 16.60 32.17
N LYS A 4 4.99 17.49 32.12
CA LYS A 4 4.93 18.59 31.16
C LYS A 4 6.15 19.46 31.46
N ALA A 5 7.12 19.49 30.54
CA ALA A 5 8.29 20.35 30.65
C ALA A 5 7.80 21.77 30.97
N ASP A 6 8.40 22.40 31.97
CA ASP A 6 7.98 23.68 32.52
C ASP A 6 7.97 24.72 31.39
N SER A 7 6.79 25.00 30.85
CA SER A 7 6.62 25.70 29.57
C SER A 7 6.70 27.23 29.72
N ARG A 8 7.19 27.71 30.86
CA ARG A 8 7.33 29.14 31.11
C ARG A 8 8.64 29.64 30.50
N PRO A 9 8.61 30.73 29.71
CA PRO A 9 9.83 31.31 29.15
C PRO A 9 10.74 31.80 30.28
N THR A 10 11.80 31.06 30.59
CA THR A 10 12.82 31.53 31.52
C THR A 10 13.79 32.48 30.81
N PRO A 11 14.20 33.60 31.45
CA PRO A 11 15.14 34.55 30.85
C PRO A 11 16.51 33.92 30.56
N LYS A 12 16.89 32.88 31.30
CA LYS A 12 18.13 32.11 31.12
C LYS A 12 18.21 31.44 29.73
N HIS A 13 17.14 30.76 29.31
CA HIS A 13 17.13 30.10 27.99
C HIS A 13 17.12 31.12 26.84
N LYS A 14 16.48 32.28 27.03
CA LYS A 14 16.50 33.35 26.04
C LYS A 14 17.92 33.88 25.81
N ALA A 15 18.63 34.21 26.90
CA ALA A 15 20.02 34.66 26.81
C ALA A 15 20.95 33.61 26.16
N ALA A 16 20.74 32.32 26.46
CA ALA A 16 21.47 31.23 25.82
C ALA A 16 21.16 31.09 24.33
N LEU A 17 19.91 31.28 23.90
CA LEU A 17 19.54 31.26 22.48
C LEU A 17 20.06 32.49 21.71
N ASP A 18 20.17 33.64 22.37
CA ASP A 18 20.67 34.88 21.78
C ASP A 18 22.20 34.85 21.58
N SER A 19 22.94 34.12 22.42
CA SER A 19 24.39 33.95 22.26
C SER A 19 24.81 32.96 21.16
N LEU A 20 23.89 32.08 20.74
CA LEU A 20 24.15 31.09 19.68
C LEU A 20 24.06 31.73 18.29
N ARG A 21 25.15 31.59 17.51
CA ARG A 21 25.26 32.20 16.17
C ARG A 21 24.46 31.47 15.10
N SER A 22 24.42 30.13 15.14
CA SER A 22 23.78 29.33 14.10
C SER A 22 22.40 28.84 14.52
N GLN A 23 21.50 28.73 13.55
CA GLN A 23 20.16 28.16 13.78
C GLN A 23 20.23 26.68 14.17
N ALA A 24 21.22 25.94 13.66
CA ALA A 24 21.44 24.54 14.03
C ALA A 24 21.80 24.39 15.51
N ASP A 25 22.63 25.28 16.05
CA ASP A 25 23.00 25.24 17.47
C ASP A 25 21.84 25.59 18.37
N LYS A 26 20.99 26.55 17.97
CA LYS A 26 19.72 26.84 18.67
C LYS A 26 18.80 25.62 18.73
N ILE A 27 18.72 24.85 17.63
CA ILE A 27 17.93 23.61 17.59
C ILE A 27 18.55 22.52 18.46
N ARG A 28 19.89 22.37 18.48
CA ARG A 28 20.59 21.40 19.36
C ARG A 28 20.37 21.73 20.83
N TYR A 29 20.53 23.00 21.20
CA TYR A 29 20.24 23.48 22.55
C TYR A 29 18.80 23.18 22.96
N ALA A 30 17.83 23.42 22.06
CA ALA A 30 16.43 23.05 22.31
C ALA A 30 16.24 21.53 22.50
N CYS A 31 17.00 20.68 21.81
CA CYS A 31 16.92 19.23 22.02
C CYS A 31 17.41 18.79 23.41
N GLU A 32 18.38 19.50 23.99
CA GLU A 32 18.89 19.22 25.35
C GLU A 32 17.89 19.61 26.45
N GLN A 33 17.05 20.62 26.20
CA GLN A 33 16.08 21.11 27.18
C GLN A 33 14.74 20.36 27.14
N VAL A 34 14.44 19.64 26.05
CA VAL A 34 13.17 18.93 25.86
C VAL A 34 13.34 17.45 26.25
N PRO A 35 12.60 16.93 27.26
CA PRO A 35 12.77 15.55 27.75
C PRO A 35 12.60 14.45 26.69
N GLN A 36 11.75 14.69 25.68
CA GLN A 36 11.59 13.84 24.52
C GLN A 36 11.66 14.70 23.25
N PRO A 37 12.86 14.88 22.66
CA PRO A 37 13.06 15.84 21.57
C PRO A 37 12.50 15.29 20.26
N THR A 38 11.17 15.41 20.12
CA THR A 38 10.49 15.21 18.84
C THR A 38 10.53 16.50 18.03
N THR A 39 10.46 16.40 16.70
CA THR A 39 10.41 17.56 15.80
C THR A 39 9.27 18.53 16.18
N ALA A 40 8.14 18.01 16.68
CA ALA A 40 7.02 18.81 17.12
C ALA A 40 7.33 19.54 18.44
N ALA A 41 7.82 18.83 19.45
CA ALA A 41 8.14 19.38 20.76
C ALA A 41 9.26 20.44 20.71
N VAL A 42 10.32 20.16 19.94
CA VAL A 42 11.42 21.12 19.73
C VAL A 42 10.94 22.39 19.03
N ARG A 43 10.04 22.26 18.05
CA ARG A 43 9.44 23.41 17.36
C ARG A 43 8.57 24.24 18.29
N GLU A 44 7.74 23.60 19.11
CA GLU A 44 6.90 24.28 20.09
C GLU A 44 7.74 25.02 21.13
N TRP A 45 8.81 24.37 21.63
CA TRP A 45 9.75 25.00 22.56
C TRP A 45 10.44 26.23 21.94
N LEU A 46 10.94 26.13 20.70
CA LEU A 46 11.55 27.27 20.00
C LEU A 46 10.58 28.41 19.70
N ALA A 47 9.29 28.09 19.48
CA ALA A 47 8.26 29.10 19.24
C ALA A 47 8.03 29.99 20.47
N THR A 48 8.14 29.44 21.68
CA THR A 48 8.07 30.19 22.96
C THR A 48 9.12 31.31 23.02
N TYR A 49 10.28 31.11 22.40
CA TYR A 49 11.38 32.09 22.33
C TYR A 49 11.42 32.87 21.03
N LYS A 50 10.36 32.82 20.21
CA LYS A 50 10.24 33.51 18.91
C LYS A 50 11.33 33.14 17.88
N VAL A 51 11.96 31.97 18.02
CA VAL A 51 12.95 31.47 17.05
C VAL A 51 12.22 30.74 15.92
N ARG A 52 12.17 31.35 14.74
CA ARG A 52 11.59 30.73 13.55
C ARG A 52 12.57 29.75 12.92
N SER A 53 12.08 28.56 12.56
CA SER A 53 12.87 27.55 11.88
C SER A 53 12.05 26.82 10.83
N ASP A 54 12.68 26.52 9.69
CA ASP A 54 12.07 25.69 8.65
C ASP A 54 11.91 24.25 9.16
N ARG A 55 10.76 23.63 8.84
CA ARG A 55 10.41 22.29 9.33
C ARG A 55 11.36 21.22 8.79
N SER A 56 11.79 21.33 7.53
CA SER A 56 12.69 20.35 6.91
C SER A 56 14.06 20.41 7.58
N HIS A 57 14.59 21.62 7.76
CA HIS A 57 15.85 21.84 8.45
C HIS A 57 15.81 21.37 9.91
N LEU A 58 14.76 21.72 10.66
CA LEU A 58 14.57 21.30 12.05
C LEU A 58 14.50 19.76 12.16
N SER A 59 13.75 19.10 11.27
CA SER A 59 13.65 17.64 11.27
C SER A 59 15.02 16.96 11.05
N SER A 60 15.84 17.51 10.15
CA SER A 60 17.19 16.98 9.88
C SER A 60 18.10 17.10 11.11
N VAL A 61 18.14 18.28 11.73
CA VAL A 61 19.00 18.53 12.91
C VAL A 61 18.55 17.71 14.13
N VAL A 62 17.24 17.62 14.39
CA VAL A 62 16.69 16.79 15.49
C VAL A 62 17.01 15.31 15.27
N SER A 63 16.89 14.82 14.03
CA SER A 63 17.20 13.41 13.73
C SER A 63 18.69 13.10 13.91
N ALA A 64 19.56 14.02 13.49
CA ALA A 64 21.00 13.88 13.68
C ALA A 64 21.37 13.90 15.17
N TRP A 65 20.81 14.83 15.95
CA TRP A 65 21.04 14.92 17.39
C TRP A 65 20.54 13.68 18.14
N ARG A 66 19.35 13.15 17.80
CA ARG A 66 18.81 11.92 18.39
C ARG A 66 19.68 10.71 18.10
N LYS A 67 20.22 10.61 16.87
CA LYS A 67 21.14 9.54 16.49
C LYS A 67 22.44 9.60 17.30
N GLN A 68 22.98 10.80 17.53
CA GLN A 68 24.20 11.00 18.33
C GLN A 68 23.98 10.67 19.81
N ASN A 69 22.80 11.02 20.36
CA ASN A 69 22.46 10.80 21.77
C ASN A 69 21.75 9.46 22.04
N GLY A 70 21.69 8.56 21.05
CA GLY A 70 21.11 7.22 21.21
C GLY A 70 19.61 7.18 21.49
N VAL A 71 18.87 8.28 21.26
CA VAL A 71 17.43 8.41 21.54
C VAL A 71 16.62 7.78 20.39
N GLY A 72 16.07 6.59 20.64
CA GLY A 72 15.25 5.83 19.67
C GLY A 72 14.02 6.60 19.18
N SER A 73 13.57 6.30 17.95
CA SER A 73 12.43 6.99 17.30
C SER A 73 11.08 6.71 17.95
N THR A 74 10.98 5.57 18.62
CA THR A 74 9.82 5.11 19.39
C THR A 74 10.02 5.58 20.83
N GLY A 75 9.13 6.45 21.30
CA GLY A 75 9.06 6.74 22.73
C GLY A 75 8.89 5.43 23.48
N GLU A 76 9.78 5.19 24.44
CA GLU A 76 9.63 4.15 25.46
C GLU A 76 9.75 2.70 24.96
N LEU A 77 10.91 2.33 24.43
CA LEU A 77 11.46 1.00 24.70
C LEU A 77 12.80 1.20 25.39
N VAL A 78 12.84 0.85 26.68
CA VAL A 78 14.08 0.71 27.44
C VAL A 78 15.02 -0.17 26.61
N ARG A 79 16.24 0.31 26.36
CA ARG A 79 17.26 -0.58 25.78
C ARG A 79 17.42 -1.75 26.75
N LEU A 80 17.05 -2.94 26.30
CA LEU A 80 17.29 -4.17 27.06
C LEU A 80 18.80 -4.25 27.31
N THR A 81 19.21 -3.99 28.55
CA THR A 81 20.58 -4.28 28.98
C THR A 81 20.76 -5.80 28.93
N PRO A 82 21.99 -6.31 28.77
CA PRO A 82 22.25 -7.75 28.79
C PRO A 82 21.68 -8.45 30.03
N GLU A 83 21.65 -7.72 31.15
CA GLU A 83 21.08 -8.16 32.43
C GLU A 83 19.55 -8.36 32.35
N LEU A 84 18.83 -7.43 31.73
CA LEU A 84 17.38 -7.52 31.51
C LEU A 84 17.00 -8.64 30.55
N ILE A 85 17.86 -8.94 29.56
CA ILE A 85 17.67 -10.08 28.65
C ILE A 85 17.81 -11.39 29.43
N ALA A 86 18.84 -11.50 30.28
CA ALA A 86 19.04 -12.68 31.12
C ALA A 86 17.89 -12.90 32.11
N GLU A 87 17.34 -11.82 32.68
CA GLU A 87 16.18 -11.88 33.57
C GLU A 87 14.92 -12.36 32.81
N LEU A 88 14.65 -11.84 31.61
CA LEU A 88 13.54 -12.28 30.75
C LEU A 88 13.65 -13.75 30.32
N ASP A 89 14.86 -14.21 30.00
CA ASP A 89 15.11 -15.62 29.65
C ASP A 89 14.87 -16.55 30.85
N SER A 90 15.18 -16.10 32.07
CA SER A 90 14.90 -16.85 33.30
C SER A 90 13.39 -16.96 33.60
N ILE A 91 12.62 -15.91 33.31
CA ILE A 91 11.15 -15.89 33.46
C ILE A 91 10.48 -16.78 32.41
N ALA A 92 10.96 -16.74 31.16
CA ALA A 92 10.46 -17.61 30.09
C ALA A 92 10.70 -19.09 30.42
N THR A 93 11.88 -19.42 30.98
CA THR A 93 12.25 -20.78 31.35
C THR A 93 11.40 -21.31 32.52
N SER A 94 11.17 -20.48 33.54
CA SER A 94 10.32 -20.86 34.69
C SER A 94 8.84 -21.01 34.33
N THR A 95 8.32 -20.17 33.42
CA THR A 95 6.94 -20.27 32.90
C THR A 95 6.74 -21.56 32.08
N HIS A 96 7.76 -21.98 31.33
CA HIS A 96 7.72 -23.23 30.58
C HIS A 96 7.80 -24.49 31.47
N GLN A 97 8.50 -24.42 32.60
CA GLN A 97 8.55 -25.52 33.58
C GLN A 97 7.25 -25.66 34.38
N ALA A 98 6.63 -24.54 34.77
CA ALA A 98 5.31 -24.55 35.41
C ALA A 98 4.21 -25.11 34.48
N SER A 99 4.25 -24.77 33.18
CA SER A 99 3.30 -25.28 32.19
C SER A 99 3.53 -26.75 31.79
N ALA A 100 4.72 -27.30 32.04
CA ALA A 100 5.02 -28.71 31.76
C ALA A 100 4.50 -29.64 32.87
N ALA A 101 4.50 -29.20 34.12
CA ALA A 101 3.98 -29.98 35.25
C ALA A 101 2.44 -30.14 35.23
N GLU A 102 1.72 -29.25 34.54
CA GLU A 102 0.25 -29.24 34.50
C GLU A 102 -0.36 -29.95 33.26
N ARG A 103 0.48 -30.45 32.33
CA ARG A 103 0.02 -31.09 31.08
C ARG A 103 -0.17 -32.59 31.12
N ASP A 104 0.10 -33.26 32.24
CA ASP A 104 -0.02 -34.72 32.36
C ASP A 104 -1.46 -35.25 32.58
N GLN A 105 -2.51 -34.42 32.47
CA GLN A 105 -3.89 -34.85 32.78
C GLN A 105 -5.01 -34.53 31.75
N ALA A 106 -4.72 -34.29 30.47
CA ALA A 106 -5.80 -34.09 29.48
C ALA A 106 -5.66 -34.96 28.21
N PRO A 107 -6.76 -35.55 27.69
CA PRO A 107 -6.68 -36.48 26.57
C PRO A 107 -6.45 -35.74 25.24
N VAL A 108 -5.55 -36.32 24.46
CA VAL A 108 -5.04 -35.80 23.18
C VAL A 108 -6.13 -35.86 22.10
N VAL A 109 -6.67 -34.69 21.71
CA VAL A 109 -7.46 -34.53 20.49
C VAL A 109 -6.53 -34.03 19.38
N ASN A 110 -6.22 -34.92 18.42
CA ASN A 110 -5.44 -34.61 17.22
C ASN A 110 -6.18 -33.58 16.35
N ARG A 111 -5.68 -32.35 16.29
CA ARG A 111 -6.04 -31.37 15.27
C ARG A 111 -4.77 -31.02 14.48
N PRO A 112 -4.78 -30.98 13.13
CA PRO A 112 -3.60 -30.65 12.35
C PRO A 112 -3.14 -29.23 12.69
N ARG A 113 -1.94 -29.11 13.27
CA ARG A 113 -1.30 -27.85 13.60
C ARG A 113 -0.68 -27.28 12.33
N GLU A 114 -1.36 -26.31 11.71
CA GLU A 114 -0.74 -25.46 10.70
C GLU A 114 0.55 -24.86 11.28
N ALA A 115 1.66 -25.16 10.62
CA ALA A 115 2.96 -24.62 10.95
C ALA A 115 2.96 -23.10 10.70
N ARG A 116 2.67 -22.34 11.75
CA ARG A 116 3.00 -20.91 11.81
C ARG A 116 4.51 -20.81 11.91
N SER A 117 5.17 -20.66 10.75
CA SER A 117 6.58 -20.32 10.64
C SER A 117 6.82 -18.95 11.28
N GLU A 118 7.38 -18.95 12.48
CA GLU A 118 8.02 -17.77 13.07
C GLU A 118 9.24 -17.41 12.20
N SER A 119 9.19 -16.24 11.55
CA SER A 119 10.33 -15.69 10.80
C SER A 119 11.08 -14.69 11.69
N PRO A 120 12.41 -14.78 11.81
CA PRO A 120 13.21 -13.85 12.60
C PRO A 120 13.44 -12.53 11.82
N GLU A 121 12.86 -11.44 12.31
CA GLU A 121 12.86 -10.09 11.71
C GLU A 121 14.17 -9.32 11.97
N ALA A 122 15.35 -9.93 11.73
CA ALA A 122 16.63 -9.23 11.97
C ALA A 122 17.74 -9.45 10.93
N ALA A 123 17.53 -10.25 9.87
CA ALA A 123 18.57 -10.55 8.86
C ALA A 123 18.38 -9.87 7.47
N ASP A 124 17.36 -9.03 7.28
CA ASP A 124 16.83 -8.66 5.95
C ASP A 124 17.50 -7.43 5.25
N LYS A 125 18.73 -7.05 5.63
CA LYS A 125 19.40 -5.84 5.10
C LYS A 125 20.40 -6.06 3.95
N PRO A 126 21.21 -7.14 3.89
CA PRO A 126 22.11 -7.37 2.75
C PRO A 126 21.38 -7.97 1.53
N GLN A 127 20.38 -8.82 1.75
CA GLN A 127 19.70 -9.56 0.67
C GLN A 127 18.87 -8.64 -0.25
N LYS A 128 18.20 -7.62 0.31
CA LYS A 128 17.48 -6.60 -0.47
C LYS A 128 18.40 -5.77 -1.36
N ARG A 129 19.62 -5.47 -0.90
CA ARG A 129 20.61 -4.71 -1.70
C ARG A 129 21.17 -5.53 -2.85
N PHE A 130 21.45 -6.81 -2.61
CA PHE A 130 21.93 -7.72 -3.65
C PHE A 130 20.89 -7.93 -4.75
N SER A 131 19.63 -8.20 -4.39
CA SER A 131 18.53 -8.38 -5.36
C SER A 131 18.34 -7.14 -6.26
N THR A 132 18.40 -5.94 -5.68
CA THR A 132 18.29 -4.68 -6.44
C THR A 132 19.39 -4.55 -7.49
N TRP A 133 20.64 -4.90 -7.14
CA TRP A 133 21.79 -4.84 -8.05
C TRP A 133 21.68 -5.82 -9.22
N VAL A 134 21.19 -7.04 -8.97
CA VAL A 134 20.96 -8.03 -10.04
C VAL A 134 19.97 -7.51 -11.07
N PHE A 135 18.87 -6.89 -10.61
CA PHE A 135 17.90 -6.28 -11.52
C PHE A 135 18.45 -5.06 -12.25
N LEU A 136 19.27 -4.23 -11.59
CA LEU A 136 19.92 -3.10 -12.25
C LEU A 136 20.88 -3.58 -13.36
N LEU A 137 21.64 -4.64 -13.09
CA LEU A 137 22.54 -5.25 -14.07
C LEU A 137 21.74 -5.80 -15.26
N GLY A 138 20.66 -6.53 -15.01
CA GLY A 138 19.75 -7.00 -16.07
C GLY A 138 19.17 -5.84 -16.90
N ALA A 139 18.84 -4.72 -16.25
CA ALA A 139 18.35 -3.54 -16.93
C ALA A 139 19.40 -2.93 -17.88
N ILE A 140 20.66 -2.85 -17.43
CA ILE A 140 21.79 -2.35 -18.22
C ILE A 140 22.08 -3.27 -19.40
N VAL A 141 22.10 -4.59 -19.20
CA VAL A 141 22.33 -5.56 -20.28
C VAL A 141 21.26 -5.43 -21.37
N GLY A 142 19.98 -5.34 -20.99
CA GLY A 142 18.91 -5.11 -21.96
C GLY A 142 19.02 -3.75 -22.68
N LEU A 143 19.51 -2.72 -21.97
CA LEU A 143 19.78 -1.41 -22.55
C LEU A 143 20.87 -1.49 -23.63
N VAL A 144 21.97 -2.21 -23.39
CA VAL A 144 23.04 -2.40 -24.40
C VAL A 144 22.50 -3.04 -25.68
N VAL A 145 21.65 -4.05 -25.56
CA VAL A 145 21.00 -4.68 -26.72
C VAL A 145 20.09 -3.68 -27.44
N SER A 146 19.35 -2.86 -26.69
CA SER A 146 18.52 -1.78 -27.25
C SER A 146 19.39 -0.75 -28.00
N VAL A 147 20.52 -0.34 -27.43
CA VAL A 147 21.47 0.60 -28.01
C VAL A 147 21.99 0.12 -29.37
N ASP A 148 22.47 -1.13 -29.44
CA ASP A 148 22.93 -1.74 -30.70
C ASP A 148 21.78 -1.78 -31.74
N THR A 149 20.53 -1.97 -31.28
CA THR A 149 19.37 -2.01 -32.17
C THR A 149 19.09 -0.64 -32.78
N SER A 150 19.03 0.39 -31.93
CA SER A 150 18.76 1.76 -32.34
C SER A 150 19.85 2.27 -33.27
N TRP A 151 21.12 2.01 -32.96
CA TRP A 151 22.26 2.42 -33.78
C TRP A 151 22.20 1.86 -35.21
N ARG A 152 21.90 0.57 -35.33
CA ARG A 152 21.75 -0.09 -36.64
C ARG A 152 20.50 0.36 -37.36
N PHE A 153 19.38 0.53 -36.66
CA PHE A 153 18.14 1.01 -37.24
C PHE A 153 18.29 2.41 -37.87
N PHE A 154 18.96 3.35 -37.18
CA PHE A 154 19.21 4.68 -37.72
C PHE A 154 20.02 4.65 -39.02
N GLY A 155 20.93 3.69 -39.16
CA GLY A 155 21.69 3.52 -40.39
C GLY A 155 20.99 2.78 -41.49
N ASP A 156 20.64 1.54 -41.19
CA ASP A 156 20.24 0.57 -42.18
C ASP A 156 18.80 0.81 -42.67
N LYS A 157 17.97 1.49 -41.87
CA LYS A 157 16.54 1.71 -42.17
C LYS A 157 16.16 3.17 -42.34
N LEU A 158 16.73 4.08 -41.53
CA LEU A 158 16.46 5.52 -41.67
C LEU A 158 17.45 6.24 -42.59
N GLY A 159 18.50 5.56 -43.06
CA GLY A 159 19.44 6.13 -44.04
C GLY A 159 20.35 7.23 -43.48
N VAL A 160 20.48 7.35 -42.16
CA VAL A 160 21.33 8.36 -41.51
C VAL A 160 22.80 7.91 -41.62
N ALA A 161 23.43 8.26 -42.74
CA ALA A 161 24.81 7.89 -43.06
C ALA A 161 25.85 8.72 -42.30
N ASN A 162 25.52 9.97 -41.95
CA ASN A 162 26.40 10.85 -41.21
C ASN A 162 26.55 10.39 -39.75
N VAL A 163 27.78 10.02 -39.35
CA VAL A 163 28.07 9.55 -37.99
C VAL A 163 27.72 10.58 -36.91
N PRO A 164 28.05 11.89 -37.04
CA PRO A 164 27.69 12.88 -36.02
C PRO A 164 26.18 13.04 -35.82
N GLU A 165 25.42 13.01 -36.92
CA GLU A 165 23.96 13.10 -36.91
C GLU A 165 23.34 11.88 -36.22
N ARG A 166 23.84 10.68 -36.54
CA ARG A 166 23.41 9.44 -35.88
C ARG A 166 23.70 9.45 -34.38
N ILE A 167 24.87 9.93 -33.97
CA ILE A 167 25.23 10.07 -32.56
C ILE A 167 24.24 11.02 -31.86
N ALA A 168 23.91 12.16 -32.47
CA ALA A 168 22.99 13.13 -31.88
C ALA A 168 21.57 12.56 -31.68
N MET A 169 21.01 11.89 -32.69
CA MET A 169 19.68 11.26 -32.60
C MET A 169 19.64 10.15 -31.54
N PHE A 170 20.67 9.31 -31.53
CA PHE A 170 20.82 8.23 -30.54
C PHE A 170 20.95 8.81 -29.12
N ALA A 171 21.84 9.78 -28.91
CA ALA A 171 22.05 10.41 -27.61
C ALA A 171 20.77 11.08 -27.09
N GLY A 172 20.01 11.76 -27.96
CA GLY A 172 18.72 12.34 -27.60
C GLY A 172 17.73 11.31 -27.05
N MET A 173 17.60 10.16 -27.72
CA MET A 173 16.72 9.08 -27.27
C MET A 173 17.16 8.50 -25.91
N GLU A 174 18.45 8.20 -25.75
CA GLU A 174 18.99 7.63 -24.51
C GLU A 174 18.86 8.59 -23.32
N ILE A 175 19.11 9.89 -23.53
CA ILE A 175 18.91 10.92 -22.51
C ILE A 175 17.45 10.93 -22.03
N VAL A 176 16.48 10.83 -22.94
CA VAL A 176 15.05 10.76 -22.59
C VAL A 176 14.75 9.48 -21.80
N LEU A 177 15.33 8.34 -22.16
CA LEU A 177 15.13 7.07 -21.46
C LEU A 177 15.69 7.13 -20.02
N VAL A 178 16.90 7.67 -19.87
CA VAL A 178 17.53 7.91 -18.55
C VAL A 178 16.69 8.90 -17.73
N ALA A 179 16.21 9.99 -18.33
CA ALA A 179 15.33 10.96 -17.68
C ALA A 179 14.01 10.33 -17.22
N CYS A 180 13.45 9.39 -17.99
CA CYS A 180 12.29 8.61 -17.57
C CYS A 180 12.61 7.75 -16.33
N GLY A 181 13.77 7.08 -16.33
CA GLY A 181 14.25 6.29 -15.18
C GLY A 181 14.40 7.13 -13.92
N ILE A 182 15.07 8.29 -14.02
CA ILE A 182 15.24 9.24 -12.90
C ILE A 182 13.89 9.74 -12.41
N SER A 183 13.00 10.14 -13.33
CA SER A 183 11.67 10.64 -12.98
C SER A 183 10.82 9.59 -12.26
N MET A 184 10.86 8.33 -12.71
CA MET A 184 10.19 7.22 -12.03
C MET A 184 10.78 6.97 -10.64
N PHE A 185 12.10 7.01 -10.50
CA PHE A 185 12.80 6.82 -9.24
C PHE A 185 12.47 7.92 -8.22
N GLU A 186 12.53 9.19 -8.64
CA GLU A 186 12.10 10.31 -7.82
C GLU A 186 10.63 10.20 -7.44
N GLY A 187 9.78 9.87 -8.41
CA GLY A 187 8.36 9.66 -8.22
C GLY A 187 8.08 8.62 -7.14
N VAL A 188 8.79 7.49 -7.15
CA VAL A 188 8.66 6.40 -6.16
C VAL A 188 9.32 6.73 -4.81
N ARG A 189 10.36 7.56 -4.78
CA ARG A 189 11.03 8.01 -3.53
C ARG A 189 10.24 9.05 -2.75
N ARG A 190 9.38 9.83 -3.40
CA ARG A 190 8.48 10.79 -2.74
C ARG A 190 7.46 10.07 -1.86
N ARG A 191 7.05 10.67 -0.74
CA ARG A 191 6.06 10.10 0.20
C ARG A 191 4.70 9.96 -0.51
N GLY A 192 4.18 8.74 -0.62
CA GLY A 192 2.97 8.45 -1.43
C GLY A 192 3.24 8.29 -2.94
N GLY A 193 4.51 8.11 -3.30
CA GLY A 193 5.01 8.15 -4.66
C GLY A 193 4.48 7.10 -5.63
N THR A 194 4.11 7.55 -6.83
CA THR A 194 3.88 6.68 -8.00
C THR A 194 4.92 7.03 -9.07
N PRO A 195 5.27 6.11 -9.97
CA PRO A 195 6.26 6.36 -11.04
C PRO A 195 5.82 7.45 -12.04
N GLY A 196 4.62 8.04 -11.89
CA GLY A 196 4.16 9.16 -12.71
C GLY A 196 3.94 8.82 -14.18
N PRO A 197 3.73 9.83 -15.04
CA PRO A 197 3.53 9.64 -16.48
C PRO A 197 4.78 9.15 -17.22
N ALA A 198 5.98 9.32 -16.65
CA ALA A 198 7.24 8.82 -17.20
C ALA A 198 7.22 7.31 -17.49
N ARG A 199 6.41 6.54 -16.74
CA ARG A 199 6.18 5.12 -17.00
C ARG A 199 5.59 4.87 -18.40
N TRP A 200 4.62 5.68 -18.82
CA TRP A 200 3.99 5.52 -20.13
C TRP A 200 4.94 5.88 -21.25
N LEU A 201 5.76 6.92 -21.07
CA LEU A 201 6.79 7.28 -22.03
C LEU A 201 7.86 6.19 -22.17
N ALA A 202 8.29 5.57 -21.06
CA ALA A 202 9.21 4.43 -21.09
C ALA A 202 8.65 3.23 -21.87
N TRP A 203 7.35 2.92 -21.70
CA TRP A 203 6.70 1.85 -22.47
C TRP A 203 6.50 2.21 -23.95
N ALA A 204 6.21 3.48 -24.27
CA ALA A 204 6.13 3.94 -25.65
C ALA A 204 7.49 3.79 -26.37
N LEU A 205 8.58 4.20 -25.70
CA LEU A 205 9.95 4.03 -26.21
C LEU A 205 10.33 2.54 -26.31
N CYS A 206 9.93 1.71 -25.35
CA CYS A 206 10.07 0.26 -25.43
C CYS A 206 9.37 -0.32 -26.67
N GLY A 207 8.15 0.15 -26.97
CA GLY A 207 7.40 -0.23 -28.17
C GLY A 207 8.08 0.23 -29.46
N ALA A 208 8.63 1.44 -29.49
CA ALA A 208 9.40 1.94 -30.64
C ALA A 208 10.67 1.10 -30.88
N SER A 209 11.42 0.77 -29.82
CA SER A 209 12.58 -0.14 -29.91
C SER A 209 12.18 -1.55 -30.35
N ALA A 210 11.01 -2.03 -29.90
CA ALA A 210 10.50 -3.33 -30.33
C ALA A 210 10.18 -3.37 -31.82
N TYR A 211 9.53 -2.32 -32.34
CA TYR A 211 9.31 -2.14 -33.77
C TYR A 211 10.62 -2.11 -34.55
N ALA A 212 11.59 -1.31 -34.11
CA ALA A 212 12.91 -1.23 -34.75
C ALA A 212 13.61 -2.60 -34.82
N ALA A 213 13.56 -3.38 -33.74
CA ALA A 213 14.14 -4.73 -33.69
C ALA A 213 13.48 -5.69 -34.70
N LEU A 214 12.15 -5.68 -34.79
CA LEU A 214 11.40 -6.53 -35.71
C LEU A 214 11.66 -6.17 -37.17
N VAL A 215 11.73 -4.87 -37.49
CA VAL A 215 12.02 -4.39 -38.85
C VAL A 215 13.47 -4.67 -39.26
N LEU A 216 14.41 -4.60 -38.32
CA LEU A 216 15.83 -4.83 -38.60
C LEU A 216 16.18 -6.31 -38.71
N SER A 217 15.65 -7.15 -37.82
CA SER A 217 16.10 -8.54 -37.65
C SER A 217 15.06 -9.58 -38.09
N GLY A 218 13.90 -9.16 -38.56
CA GLY A 218 12.78 -10.05 -38.89
C GLY A 218 12.07 -10.60 -37.64
N PRO A 219 11.05 -11.46 -37.81
CA PRO A 219 10.16 -11.84 -36.73
C PRO A 219 10.85 -12.65 -35.62
N PHE A 220 11.68 -13.64 -35.95
CA PHE A 220 12.28 -14.53 -34.94
C PHE A 220 13.41 -13.86 -34.17
N LEU A 221 14.45 -13.38 -34.87
CA LEU A 221 15.58 -12.71 -34.24
C LEU A 221 15.18 -11.36 -33.64
N GLY A 222 14.25 -10.64 -34.29
CA GLY A 222 13.68 -9.41 -33.75
C GLY A 222 12.95 -9.66 -32.44
N THR A 223 12.10 -10.70 -32.35
CA THR A 223 11.40 -11.03 -31.10
C THR A 223 12.38 -11.35 -29.97
N ALA A 224 13.42 -12.15 -30.23
CA ALA A 224 14.44 -12.41 -29.22
C ALA A 224 15.11 -11.10 -28.73
N ARG A 225 15.40 -10.20 -29.66
CA ARG A 225 16.01 -8.90 -29.38
C ARG A 225 15.06 -7.94 -28.63
N VAL A 226 13.76 -8.02 -28.87
CA VAL A 226 12.73 -7.32 -28.07
C VAL A 226 12.71 -7.83 -26.64
N ILE A 227 12.67 -9.16 -26.46
CA ILE A 227 12.61 -9.81 -25.15
C ILE A 227 13.86 -9.49 -24.34
N PHE A 228 15.04 -9.77 -24.89
CA PHE A 228 16.32 -9.60 -24.19
C PHE A 228 16.85 -8.16 -24.20
N GLY A 229 16.24 -7.26 -24.96
CA GLY A 229 16.61 -5.85 -25.02
C GLY A 229 15.63 -4.96 -24.24
N PRO A 230 14.75 -4.22 -24.94
CA PRO A 230 13.92 -3.18 -24.32
C PRO A 230 12.91 -3.72 -23.30
N VAL A 231 12.36 -4.93 -23.47
CA VAL A 231 11.40 -5.50 -22.52
C VAL A 231 12.10 -5.92 -21.23
N LEU A 232 13.16 -6.72 -21.33
CA LEU A 232 13.99 -7.09 -20.17
C LEU A 232 14.47 -5.83 -19.45
N SER A 233 14.92 -4.81 -20.18
CA SER A 233 15.40 -3.56 -19.58
C SER A 233 14.35 -2.86 -18.73
N VAL A 234 13.16 -2.60 -19.30
CA VAL A 234 12.06 -1.91 -18.60
C VAL A 234 11.54 -2.74 -17.42
N VAL A 235 11.40 -4.05 -17.59
CA VAL A 235 10.91 -4.95 -16.54
C VAL A 235 11.92 -5.06 -15.39
N ALA A 236 13.20 -5.28 -15.70
CA ALA A 236 14.25 -5.35 -14.70
C ALA A 236 14.40 -4.01 -13.95
N LEU A 237 14.34 -2.88 -14.66
CA LEU A 237 14.31 -1.56 -14.04
C LEU A 237 13.09 -1.40 -13.11
N HIS A 238 11.92 -1.91 -13.51
CA HIS A 238 10.71 -1.88 -12.70
C HIS A 238 10.89 -2.63 -11.37
N PHE A 239 11.51 -3.81 -11.41
CA PHE A 239 11.84 -4.59 -10.22
C PHE A 239 12.93 -3.93 -9.37
N ALA A 240 13.98 -3.39 -9.99
CA ALA A 240 15.05 -2.67 -9.30
C ALA A 240 14.52 -1.45 -8.53
N LEU A 241 13.55 -0.73 -9.10
CA LEU A 241 12.92 0.41 -8.44
C LEU A 241 11.95 -0.02 -7.31
N GLY A 242 11.56 -1.29 -7.26
CA GLY A 242 10.65 -1.84 -6.24
C GLY A 242 9.25 -1.22 -6.30
N VAL A 243 8.80 -0.83 -7.50
CA VAL A 243 7.53 -0.12 -7.69
C VAL A 243 6.34 -0.96 -7.21
N GLU A 244 6.36 -2.27 -7.41
CA GLU A 244 5.29 -3.17 -7.00
C GLU A 244 5.18 -3.35 -5.48
N LEU A 245 6.32 -3.44 -4.78
CA LEU A 245 6.34 -3.56 -3.31
C LEU A 245 5.88 -2.27 -2.64
N ARG A 246 6.25 -1.11 -3.20
CA ARG A 246 5.87 0.20 -2.64
C ARG A 246 4.44 0.61 -3.00
N ALA A 247 3.92 0.16 -4.15
CA ALA A 247 2.55 0.44 -4.57
C ALA A 247 1.49 -0.39 -3.83
N ARG A 248 1.82 -1.59 -3.33
CA ARG A 248 0.89 -2.43 -2.56
C ARG A 248 0.51 -1.87 -1.18
N GLY A 249 1.29 -0.94 -0.64
CA GLY A 249 1.06 -0.35 0.69
C GLY A 249 0.05 0.80 0.73
N TYR A 250 -0.48 1.28 -0.40
CA TYR A 250 -1.35 2.45 -0.42
C TYR A 250 -2.59 2.29 -1.29
N GLN A 251 -3.76 2.39 -0.66
CA GLN A 251 -5.05 2.49 -1.33
C GLN A 251 -5.08 3.78 -2.15
N ARG A 252 -5.00 3.69 -3.48
CA ARG A 252 -5.11 4.85 -4.37
C ARG A 252 -6.48 5.53 -4.16
N THR A 253 -6.47 6.78 -3.71
CA THR A 253 -7.65 7.63 -3.49
C THR A 253 -7.94 8.60 -4.66
N GLY A 254 -7.29 8.43 -5.82
CA GLY A 254 -7.52 9.27 -7.00
C GLY A 254 -8.74 8.86 -7.83
N THR A 255 -9.29 9.79 -8.62
CA THR A 255 -10.47 9.59 -9.49
C THR A 255 -10.30 8.41 -10.46
N VAL A 256 -9.10 8.24 -11.02
CA VAL A 256 -8.76 7.09 -11.88
C VAL A 256 -8.75 5.77 -11.11
N ALA A 257 -8.39 5.79 -9.83
CA ALA A 257 -8.47 4.61 -8.99
C ALA A 257 -9.91 4.29 -8.57
N ARG A 258 -10.78 5.29 -8.48
CA ARG A 258 -12.22 5.12 -8.27
C ARG A 258 -12.86 4.53 -9.52
N ILE A 259 -12.56 5.08 -10.70
CA ILE A 259 -12.99 4.56 -12.01
C ILE A 259 -12.45 3.15 -12.24
N GLY A 260 -11.19 2.89 -11.92
CA GLY A 260 -10.58 1.57 -12.03
C GLY A 260 -11.18 0.55 -11.06
N ARG A 261 -11.59 0.98 -9.87
CA ARG A 261 -12.30 0.13 -8.89
C ARG A 261 -13.71 -0.19 -9.37
N GLU A 262 -14.42 0.81 -9.89
CA GLU A 262 -15.75 0.67 -10.49
C GLU A 262 -15.71 -0.25 -11.73
N LEU A 263 -14.74 -0.07 -12.61
CA LEU A 263 -14.53 -0.93 -13.78
C LEU A 263 -14.11 -2.33 -13.36
N ARG A 264 -13.20 -2.46 -12.39
CA ARG A 264 -12.80 -3.76 -11.84
C ARG A 264 -13.98 -4.46 -11.17
N GLU A 265 -14.83 -3.77 -10.43
CA GLU A 265 -16.04 -4.33 -9.82
C GLU A 265 -17.05 -4.74 -10.89
N ARG A 266 -17.20 -3.96 -11.97
CA ARG A 266 -18.05 -4.34 -13.11
C ARG A 266 -17.50 -5.53 -13.89
N PHE A 267 -16.17 -5.60 -14.08
CA PHE A 267 -15.50 -6.73 -14.72
C PHE A 267 -15.52 -7.97 -13.82
N LEU A 268 -15.22 -7.86 -12.53
CA LEU A 268 -15.28 -8.97 -11.57
C LEU A 268 -16.71 -9.44 -11.33
N SER A 269 -17.71 -8.56 -11.39
CA SER A 269 -19.12 -8.93 -11.39
C SER A 269 -19.54 -9.64 -12.68
N ARG A 270 -18.85 -9.38 -13.80
CA ARG A 270 -19.07 -10.08 -15.08
C ARG A 270 -18.38 -11.44 -15.11
N PHE A 271 -17.23 -11.57 -14.44
CA PHE A 271 -16.37 -12.76 -14.45
C PHE A 271 -16.48 -13.64 -13.18
N GLY A 272 -17.27 -13.25 -12.17
CA GLY A 272 -17.58 -14.09 -11.00
C GLY A 272 -16.39 -14.44 -10.10
N LEU A 273 -15.37 -13.57 -10.04
CA LEU A 273 -14.08 -13.86 -9.39
C LEU A 273 -13.80 -13.02 -8.12
N ALA A 274 -14.83 -12.39 -7.53
CA ALA A 274 -14.70 -11.65 -6.28
C ALA A 274 -15.24 -12.49 -5.12
N ASP A 275 -14.37 -13.25 -4.43
CA ASP A 275 -14.70 -14.10 -3.26
C ASP A 275 -16.12 -14.70 -3.32
N ASP A 276 -16.44 -15.22 -4.51
CA ASP A 276 -17.80 -15.24 -5.03
C ASP A 276 -18.59 -16.41 -4.46
N GLU A 277 -17.97 -17.43 -3.88
CA GLU A 277 -18.73 -18.52 -3.27
C GLU A 277 -19.44 -18.09 -1.99
N ARG A 278 -18.76 -17.38 -1.09
CA ARG A 278 -19.37 -16.89 0.16
C ARG A 278 -20.40 -15.80 -0.12
N ASP A 279 -20.11 -14.90 -1.06
CA ASP A 279 -21.05 -13.82 -1.39
C ASP A 279 -22.18 -14.30 -2.33
N ALA A 280 -21.94 -15.23 -3.26
CA ALA A 280 -23.01 -15.81 -4.09
C ALA A 280 -23.95 -16.71 -3.29
N LEU A 281 -23.45 -17.48 -2.32
CA LEU A 281 -24.32 -18.23 -1.39
C LEU A 281 -25.19 -17.28 -0.56
N THR A 282 -24.59 -16.20 -0.04
CA THR A 282 -25.31 -15.18 0.73
C THR A 282 -26.36 -14.46 -0.13
N ARG A 283 -26.01 -14.02 -1.34
CA ARG A 283 -26.96 -13.42 -2.30
C ARG A 283 -28.06 -14.40 -2.71
N THR A 284 -27.73 -15.68 -2.86
CA THR A 284 -28.71 -16.72 -3.24
C THR A 284 -29.71 -16.98 -2.13
N ARG A 285 -29.25 -17.06 -0.88
CA ARG A 285 -30.08 -17.16 0.32
C ARG A 285 -30.96 -15.91 0.50
N ASP A 286 -30.39 -14.73 0.29
CA ASP A 286 -31.10 -13.44 0.39
C ASP A 286 -32.20 -13.29 -0.67
N ARG A 287 -31.93 -13.66 -1.93
CA ARG A 287 -32.96 -13.70 -2.98
C ARG A 287 -34.06 -14.70 -2.66
N ALA A 288 -33.73 -15.84 -2.05
CA ALA A 288 -34.71 -16.83 -1.63
C ALA A 288 -35.59 -16.27 -0.49
N ALA A 289 -34.99 -15.62 0.51
CA ALA A 289 -35.71 -14.94 1.60
C ALA A 289 -36.70 -13.89 1.07
N ARG A 290 -36.28 -13.01 0.14
CA ARG A 290 -37.20 -12.05 -0.50
C ARG A 290 -38.31 -12.70 -1.31
N ARG A 291 -38.07 -13.88 -1.92
CA ARG A 291 -39.11 -14.64 -2.64
C ARG A 291 -40.10 -15.26 -1.67
N VAL A 292 -39.65 -15.76 -0.51
CA VAL A 292 -40.53 -16.24 0.57
C VAL A 292 -41.44 -15.12 1.05
N ALA A 293 -40.89 -13.94 1.36
CA ALA A 293 -41.68 -12.79 1.82
C ALA A 293 -42.79 -12.39 0.83
N ARG A 294 -42.47 -12.36 -0.48
CA ARG A 294 -43.46 -12.09 -1.54
C ARG A 294 -44.50 -13.21 -1.68
N LEU A 295 -44.08 -14.47 -1.66
CA LEU A 295 -44.99 -15.62 -1.78
C LEU A 295 -45.89 -15.79 -0.55
N ALA A 296 -45.43 -15.35 0.64
CA ALA A 296 -46.22 -15.35 1.86
C ALA A 296 -47.46 -14.45 1.72
N LEU A 297 -47.30 -13.27 1.09
CA LEU A 297 -48.38 -12.31 0.83
C LEU A 297 -49.13 -12.53 -0.49
N ALA A 298 -48.69 -13.48 -1.32
CA ALA A 298 -49.34 -13.76 -2.60
C ALA A 298 -50.77 -14.30 -2.41
N PRO A 299 -51.71 -13.96 -3.32
CA PRO A 299 -53.10 -14.42 -3.26
C PRO A 299 -53.23 -15.95 -3.24
N LYS A 300 -54.28 -16.46 -2.57
CA LYS A 300 -54.54 -17.91 -2.40
C LYS A 300 -54.69 -18.68 -3.72
N TRP A 301 -55.10 -18.02 -4.81
CA TRP A 301 -55.27 -18.63 -6.14
C TRP A 301 -53.95 -18.88 -6.89
N THR A 302 -52.81 -18.43 -6.35
CA THR A 302 -51.51 -18.62 -6.98
C THR A 302 -51.14 -20.11 -7.00
N LEU A 303 -51.18 -20.71 -8.20
CA LEU A 303 -50.84 -22.12 -8.40
C LEU A 303 -49.41 -22.43 -7.94
N LEU A 304 -49.21 -23.59 -7.30
CA LEU A 304 -47.92 -24.04 -6.75
C LEU A 304 -47.30 -23.10 -5.69
N ARG A 305 -48.08 -22.20 -5.08
CA ARG A 305 -47.61 -21.28 -4.04
C ARG A 305 -46.91 -22.01 -2.89
N GLN A 306 -47.54 -23.03 -2.32
CA GLN A 306 -46.96 -23.75 -1.17
C GLN A 306 -45.66 -24.46 -1.54
N SER A 307 -45.61 -25.15 -2.69
CA SER A 307 -44.39 -25.80 -3.17
C SER A 307 -43.25 -24.79 -3.43
N ARG A 308 -43.56 -23.64 -4.04
CA ARG A 308 -42.58 -22.57 -4.24
C ARG A 308 -42.15 -21.92 -2.92
N LEU A 309 -43.06 -21.75 -1.97
CA LEU A 309 -42.77 -21.21 -0.64
C LEU A 309 -41.79 -22.13 0.09
N ASP A 310 -42.12 -23.42 0.21
CA ASP A 310 -41.30 -24.43 0.89
C ASP A 310 -39.90 -24.53 0.24
N ARG A 311 -39.83 -24.60 -1.10
CA ARG A 311 -38.55 -24.63 -1.82
C ARG A 311 -37.68 -23.40 -1.53
N ASN A 312 -38.26 -22.19 -1.52
CA ASN A 312 -37.47 -20.98 -1.25
C ASN A 312 -37.14 -20.83 0.24
N LEU A 313 -37.96 -21.35 1.14
CA LEU A 313 -37.69 -21.37 2.59
C LEU A 313 -36.51 -22.28 2.92
N ARG A 314 -36.44 -23.47 2.32
CA ARG A 314 -35.27 -24.36 2.45
C ARG A 314 -34.01 -23.72 1.85
N LYS A 315 -34.15 -22.96 0.77
CA LYS A 315 -33.03 -22.29 0.08
C LYS A 315 -32.53 -21.04 0.79
N SER A 316 -33.35 -20.38 1.61
CA SER A 316 -32.95 -19.19 2.38
C SER A 316 -32.18 -19.52 3.65
N ASP A 317 -32.28 -20.77 4.13
CA ASP A 317 -31.67 -21.25 5.38
C ASP A 317 -32.14 -20.49 6.64
N ALA A 318 -33.27 -19.79 6.54
CA ALA A 318 -33.83 -18.97 7.62
C ALA A 318 -34.30 -19.78 8.85
N ALA A 319 -34.35 -21.12 8.74
CA ALA A 319 -34.65 -22.00 9.86
C ALA A 319 -33.43 -22.20 10.78
N HIS A 320 -32.21 -22.11 10.24
CA HIS A 320 -30.96 -22.39 10.98
C HIS A 320 -30.11 -21.13 11.19
N ASP A 321 -30.33 -20.06 10.43
CA ASP A 321 -29.65 -18.76 10.58
C ASP A 321 -30.61 -17.68 11.14
N PRO A 322 -30.41 -17.22 12.40
CA PRO A 322 -31.20 -16.15 13.00
C PRO A 322 -31.15 -14.84 12.20
N GLN A 323 -29.99 -14.48 11.63
CA GLN A 323 -29.85 -13.24 10.89
C GLN A 323 -30.58 -13.29 9.55
N ALA A 324 -30.62 -14.45 8.89
CA ALA A 324 -31.39 -14.65 7.67
C ALA A 324 -32.91 -14.60 7.95
N ARG A 325 -33.34 -15.14 9.10
CA ARG A 325 -34.72 -15.06 9.58
C ARG A 325 -35.15 -13.61 9.82
N ASP A 326 -34.34 -12.84 10.52
CA ASP A 326 -34.64 -11.45 10.85
C ASP A 326 -34.76 -10.59 9.58
N ARG A 327 -33.84 -10.78 8.62
CA ARG A 327 -33.91 -10.12 7.30
C ARG A 327 -35.17 -10.51 6.53
N MET A 328 -35.52 -11.79 6.52
CA MET A 328 -36.74 -12.28 5.85
C MET A 328 -38.02 -11.68 6.47
N LEU A 329 -38.07 -11.59 7.79
CA LEU A 329 -39.20 -10.98 8.52
C LEU A 329 -39.27 -9.47 8.31
N ALA A 330 -38.12 -8.78 8.31
CA ALA A 330 -38.03 -7.37 7.99
C ALA A 330 -38.54 -7.07 6.58
N GLU A 331 -38.17 -7.89 5.59
CA GLU A 331 -38.67 -7.75 4.21
C GLU A 331 -40.17 -8.05 4.11
N LEU A 332 -40.67 -9.04 4.84
CA LEU A 332 -42.10 -9.32 4.90
C LEU A 332 -42.88 -8.14 5.51
N ALA A 333 -42.36 -7.56 6.60
CA ALA A 333 -42.93 -6.39 7.23
C ALA A 333 -42.91 -5.19 6.27
N ALA A 334 -41.79 -4.94 5.60
CA ALA A 334 -41.66 -3.87 4.61
C ALA A 334 -42.67 -4.01 3.47
N ILE A 335 -42.85 -5.22 2.91
CA ILE A 335 -43.82 -5.44 1.83
C ILE A 335 -45.26 -5.29 2.34
N ARG A 336 -45.57 -5.80 3.54
CA ARG A 336 -46.91 -5.70 4.14
C ARG A 336 -47.30 -4.25 4.43
N HIS A 337 -46.36 -3.46 4.93
CA HIS A 337 -46.55 -2.05 5.31
C HIS A 337 -46.09 -1.06 4.23
N ALA A 338 -45.85 -1.54 3.00
CA ALA A 338 -45.37 -0.68 1.91
C ALA A 338 -46.32 0.49 1.60
N ARG A 339 -47.62 0.32 1.87
CA ARG A 339 -48.63 1.38 1.69
C ARG A 339 -48.49 2.51 2.70
N ASP A 340 -47.90 2.24 3.86
CA ASP A 340 -47.71 3.18 4.96
C ASP A 340 -46.51 4.11 4.68
N LEU A 341 -45.58 3.70 3.80
CA LEU A 341 -44.46 4.53 3.34
C LEU A 341 -44.92 5.85 2.71
N ARG A 342 -46.09 5.87 2.08
CA ARG A 342 -46.66 7.09 1.47
C ARG A 342 -47.04 8.14 2.52
N ASN A 343 -47.30 7.71 3.76
CA ASN A 343 -47.80 8.54 4.85
C ASN A 343 -46.66 8.99 5.78
N LEU A 344 -45.43 8.51 5.55
CA LEU A 344 -44.28 8.96 6.31
C LEU A 344 -43.95 10.39 5.89
N THR A 345 -43.91 11.29 6.87
CA THR A 345 -43.45 12.66 6.70
C THR A 345 -41.98 12.62 6.31
N GLN A 346 -41.68 12.95 5.06
CA GLN A 346 -40.31 13.04 4.57
C GLN A 346 -39.81 14.47 4.74
N GLU A 347 -38.69 14.63 5.42
CA GLU A 347 -38.02 15.93 5.46
C GLU A 347 -37.56 16.32 4.06
N SER A 348 -37.88 17.55 3.65
CA SER A 348 -37.44 18.06 2.36
C SER A 348 -35.92 18.29 2.41
N PRO A 349 -35.14 17.69 1.51
CA PRO A 349 -33.70 17.92 1.45
C PRO A 349 -33.33 19.35 1.03
N TRP A 350 -34.32 20.18 0.69
CA TRP A 350 -34.16 21.55 0.22
C TRP A 350 -34.67 22.60 1.21
N SER A 351 -35.18 22.20 2.38
CA SER A 351 -35.59 23.12 3.46
C SER A 351 -34.50 23.27 4.50
N ALA A 352 -33.28 23.62 4.06
CA ALA A 352 -32.29 24.19 4.97
C ALA A 352 -32.61 25.68 5.14
N GLU A 353 -32.84 26.03 6.39
CA GLU A 353 -33.16 27.34 6.98
C GLU A 353 -32.56 28.54 6.24
N ARG A 354 -33.39 29.57 6.05
CA ARG A 354 -32.97 30.91 5.65
C ARG A 354 -33.10 31.84 6.84
#